data_AF-A0A972ELC4-F1
#
_entry.id   AF-A0A972ELC4-F1
#
_cell.length_a   1.000
_cell.length_b   1.000
_cell.length_c   1.000
_cell.angle_alpha   90.00
_cell.angle_beta   90.00
_cell.angle_gamma   90.00
#
_symmetry.space_group_name_H-M   'P 1'
#
loop_
_entity.id
_entity.type
_entity.pdbx_description
1 polymer ?
#
loop_
_entity_poly.entity_id
_entity_poly.type
_entity_poly.pdbx_seq_one_letter_code
_entity_poly.pdbx_strand_id
1 'polypeptide(L)'
;MKAQPIRRTSLEYLLLSCVVFVLALALNSCSLPTVPTVSPTDLPKTSTPIAATATRRVTATPAGTATPTALPYHLDIDTESLRGNTLLLWHAQQSVVNDLLETLATDFNQENEFGIQVKLVQFGSDALLAHNLLVKKVDIPAPQIVLLESFQNRQLGQ
;
A
#
# COMPACT_ATOMS: atom_id res chain seq x y z
N MET A 1 -31.99 -36.93 50.25
CA MET A 1 -31.08 -36.41 49.20
C MET A 1 -30.76 -34.96 49.55
N LYS A 2 -29.54 -34.66 49.98
CA LYS A 2 -29.13 -33.34 50.49
C LYS A 2 -28.37 -32.60 49.39
N ALA A 3 -28.98 -31.55 48.83
CA ALA A 3 -28.34 -30.70 47.83
C ALA A 3 -27.23 -29.88 48.50
N GLN A 4 -25.99 -30.03 48.02
CA GLN A 4 -24.86 -29.24 48.49
C GLN A 4 -24.86 -27.84 47.85
N PRO A 5 -24.52 -26.78 48.60
CA PRO A 5 -24.45 -25.43 48.06
C PRO A 5 -23.23 -25.28 47.14
N ILE A 6 -23.50 -25.03 45.86
CA ILE A 6 -22.49 -24.69 44.84
C ILE A 6 -21.77 -23.42 45.30
N ARG A 7 -20.46 -23.54 45.56
CA ARG A 7 -19.64 -22.41 46.00
C ARG A 7 -19.46 -21.44 44.84
N ARG A 8 -19.63 -20.13 45.07
CA ARG A 8 -19.55 -19.08 44.03
C ARG A 8 -18.29 -19.17 43.16
N THR A 9 -17.17 -19.60 43.74
CA THR A 9 -15.91 -19.85 43.03
C THR A 9 -16.02 -20.94 41.96
N SER A 10 -16.77 -22.02 42.21
CA SER A 10 -17.02 -23.06 41.20
C SER A 10 -17.91 -22.60 40.04
N LEU A 11 -18.78 -21.61 40.26
CA LEU A 11 -19.58 -20.99 39.19
C LEU A 11 -18.70 -20.09 38.32
N GLU A 12 -17.79 -19.32 38.93
CA GLU A 12 -16.85 -18.46 38.21
C GLU A 12 -15.89 -19.25 37.33
N TYR A 13 -15.30 -20.35 37.85
CA TYR A 13 -14.45 -21.23 37.04
C TYR A 13 -15.21 -21.92 35.90
N LEU A 14 -16.47 -22.29 36.12
CA LEU A 14 -17.32 -22.87 35.07
C LEU A 14 -17.65 -21.84 33.98
N LEU A 15 -17.94 -20.59 34.35
CA LEU A 15 -18.16 -19.49 33.40
C LEU A 15 -16.89 -19.16 32.62
N LEU A 16 -15.75 -19.07 33.27
CA LEU A 16 -14.45 -18.80 32.62
C LEU A 16 -14.07 -19.93 31.66
N SER A 17 -14.28 -21.19 32.05
CA SER A 17 -14.07 -22.35 31.17
C SER A 17 -15.01 -22.34 29.97
N CYS A 18 -16.27 -21.91 30.14
CA CYS A 18 -17.24 -21.82 29.06
C CYS A 18 -16.86 -20.72 28.05
N VAL A 19 -16.42 -19.55 28.53
CA VAL A 19 -15.95 -18.44 27.68
C VAL A 19 -14.72 -18.84 26.86
N VAL A 20 -13.75 -19.51 27.48
CA VAL A 20 -12.54 -20.00 26.78
C VAL A 20 -12.90 -21.04 25.72
N PHE A 21 -13.84 -21.95 26.03
CA PHE A 21 -14.30 -22.96 25.08
C PHE A 21 -14.99 -22.32 23.87
N VAL A 22 -15.91 -21.38 24.08
CA VAL A 22 -16.60 -20.67 22.99
C VAL A 22 -15.62 -19.87 22.13
N LEU A 23 -14.62 -19.22 22.73
CA LEU A 23 -13.59 -18.48 22.00
C LEU A 23 -12.71 -19.40 21.13
N ALA A 24 -12.40 -20.61 21.61
CA ALA A 24 -11.66 -21.61 20.84
C ALA A 24 -12.46 -22.13 19.62
N LEU A 25 -13.78 -22.27 19.75
CA LEU A 25 -14.64 -22.67 18.63
C LEU A 25 -14.74 -21.57 17.55
N ALA A 26 -14.71 -20.30 17.94
CA ALA A 26 -14.81 -19.19 16.99
C ALA A 26 -13.60 -19.06 16.05
N LEU A 27 -12.41 -19.52 16.47
CA LEU A 27 -11.18 -19.46 15.68
C LEU A 27 -11.13 -20.50 14.53
N ASN A 28 -11.98 -21.54 14.56
CA ASN A 28 -12.00 -22.61 13.55
C ASN A 28 -13.04 -22.38 12.41
N SER A 29 -13.83 -21.32 12.45
CA SER A 29 -14.88 -21.04 11.45
C SER A 29 -14.39 -20.24 10.23
N CYS A 30 -13.16 -20.50 9.77
CA CYS A 30 -12.64 -19.95 8.52
C CYS A 30 -12.50 -21.07 7.48
N SER A 31 -13.63 -21.57 6.97
CA SER A 31 -13.62 -22.43 5.78
C SER A 31 -13.65 -21.54 4.54
N LEU A 32 -12.57 -21.54 3.76
CA LEU A 32 -12.55 -20.93 2.43
C LEU A 32 -13.56 -21.66 1.53
N PRO A 33 -14.36 -20.95 0.71
CA PRO A 33 -15.18 -21.60 -0.30
C PRO A 33 -14.30 -22.23 -1.39
N THR A 34 -14.32 -23.55 -1.47
CA THR A 34 -13.71 -24.34 -2.56
C THR A 34 -14.40 -23.99 -3.88
N VAL A 35 -13.66 -23.36 -4.80
CA VAL A 35 -14.08 -23.15 -6.19
C VAL A 35 -14.06 -24.51 -6.91
N PRO A 36 -15.16 -24.95 -7.55
CA PRO A 36 -15.14 -26.18 -8.34
C PRO A 36 -14.27 -25.98 -9.60
N THR A 37 -13.24 -26.81 -9.72
CA THR A 37 -12.43 -26.95 -10.94
C THR A 37 -13.26 -27.65 -12.00
N VAL A 38 -13.60 -26.94 -13.08
CA VAL A 38 -14.23 -27.53 -14.26
C VAL A 38 -13.17 -28.20 -15.13
N SER A 39 -13.35 -29.49 -15.39
CA SER A 39 -12.58 -30.28 -16.35
C SER A 39 -12.96 -29.88 -17.79
N PRO A 40 -12.02 -29.74 -18.73
CA PRO A 40 -12.36 -29.58 -20.14
C PRO A 40 -12.78 -30.94 -20.72
N THR A 41 -14.02 -31.02 -21.20
CA THR A 41 -14.54 -32.10 -22.05
C THR A 41 -14.31 -31.73 -23.53
N ASP A 42 -13.83 -32.70 -24.29
CA ASP A 42 -13.49 -32.62 -25.71
C ASP A 42 -14.74 -32.62 -26.65
N LEU A 43 -14.64 -31.79 -27.71
CA LEU A 43 -15.30 -31.78 -29.05
C LEU A 43 -16.83 -31.47 -29.18
N PRO A 44 -17.34 -30.96 -30.35
CA PRO A 44 -16.72 -30.90 -31.68
C PRO A 44 -16.68 -29.50 -32.37
N LYS A 45 -15.88 -29.42 -33.44
CA LYS A 45 -15.77 -28.28 -34.37
C LYS A 45 -17.08 -28.08 -35.14
N THR A 46 -17.72 -26.93 -34.95
CA THR A 46 -18.73 -26.38 -35.88
C THR A 46 -18.27 -24.99 -36.32
N SER A 47 -17.91 -24.88 -37.59
CA SER A 47 -17.53 -23.63 -38.23
C SER A 47 -18.77 -22.82 -38.60
N THR A 48 -18.99 -21.70 -37.91
CA THR A 48 -19.90 -20.64 -38.35
C THR A 48 -19.10 -19.35 -38.47
N PRO A 49 -19.14 -18.63 -39.61
CA PRO A 49 -18.38 -17.41 -39.78
C PRO A 49 -19.06 -16.28 -39.01
N ILE A 50 -18.42 -15.80 -37.94
CA ILE A 50 -18.84 -14.59 -37.22
C ILE A 50 -18.29 -13.38 -37.98
N ALA A 51 -19.20 -12.54 -38.46
CA ALA A 51 -18.88 -11.28 -39.13
C ALA A 51 -18.07 -10.36 -38.20
N ALA A 52 -16.95 -9.85 -38.70
CA ALA A 52 -16.05 -8.96 -37.98
C ALA A 52 -16.79 -7.66 -37.58
N THR A 53 -16.91 -7.42 -36.28
CA THR A 53 -17.36 -6.13 -35.76
C THR A 53 -16.18 -5.16 -35.81
N ALA A 54 -16.35 -4.04 -36.53
CA ALA A 54 -15.32 -3.02 -36.65
C ALA A 54 -15.01 -2.40 -35.27
N THR A 55 -13.80 -2.67 -34.75
CA THR A 55 -13.28 -2.04 -33.54
C THR A 55 -13.02 -0.55 -33.81
N ARG A 56 -13.74 0.32 -33.11
CA ARG A 56 -13.52 1.77 -33.15
C ARG A 56 -12.10 2.08 -32.64
N ARG A 57 -11.24 2.57 -33.54
CA ARG A 57 -9.88 3.03 -33.22
C ARG A 57 -9.99 4.20 -32.25
N VAL A 58 -9.48 4.04 -31.04
CA VAL A 58 -9.28 5.14 -30.09
C VAL A 58 -8.17 6.01 -30.64
N THR A 59 -8.50 7.24 -31.04
CA THR A 59 -7.51 8.24 -31.42
C THR A 59 -6.78 8.68 -30.14
N ALA A 60 -5.47 8.44 -30.07
CA ALA A 60 -4.65 8.90 -28.97
C ALA A 60 -4.64 10.45 -28.95
N THR A 61 -5.05 11.02 -27.81
CA THR A 61 -4.89 12.45 -27.52
C THR A 61 -3.39 12.76 -27.44
N PRO A 62 -2.89 13.85 -28.06
CA PRO A 62 -1.48 14.24 -27.91
C PRO A 62 -1.16 14.50 -26.43
N ALA A 63 -0.13 13.82 -25.91
CA ALA A 63 0.44 14.14 -24.62
C ALA A 63 1.08 15.53 -24.70
N GLY A 64 0.70 16.44 -23.79
CA GLY A 64 1.35 17.74 -23.69
C GLY A 64 2.79 17.53 -23.24
N THR A 65 3.76 17.88 -24.07
CA THR A 65 5.18 17.83 -23.70
C THR A 65 5.44 18.92 -22.65
N ALA A 66 5.72 18.52 -21.42
CA ALA A 66 6.20 19.44 -20.39
C ALA A 66 7.48 20.11 -20.92
N THR A 67 7.45 21.43 -21.10
CA THR A 67 8.64 22.17 -21.52
C THR A 67 9.51 22.41 -20.29
N PRO A 68 10.79 22.03 -20.30
CA PRO A 68 11.66 22.21 -19.14
C PRO A 68 11.75 23.68 -18.76
N THR A 69 11.51 23.97 -17.48
CA THR A 69 11.67 25.33 -16.94
C THR A 69 13.16 25.63 -16.83
N ALA A 70 13.62 26.73 -17.45
CA ALA A 70 15.02 27.12 -17.40
C ALA A 70 15.49 27.29 -15.95
N LEU A 71 16.67 26.74 -15.66
CA LEU A 71 17.31 26.86 -14.34
C LEU A 71 17.51 28.35 -13.99
N PRO A 72 17.20 28.77 -12.75
CA PRO A 72 17.51 30.12 -12.30
C PRO A 72 19.02 30.39 -12.39
N TYR A 73 19.41 31.54 -12.93
CA TYR A 73 20.81 31.93 -13.21
C TYR A 73 21.76 31.95 -11.99
N HIS A 74 21.23 31.79 -10.78
CA HIS A 74 21.99 31.79 -9.53
C HIS A 74 22.20 30.38 -8.94
N LEU A 75 21.61 29.35 -9.55
CA LEU A 75 21.80 27.96 -9.16
C LEU A 75 22.85 27.34 -10.09
N ASP A 76 24.10 27.34 -9.65
CA ASP A 76 25.19 26.60 -10.29
C ASP A 76 25.06 25.12 -9.91
N ILE A 77 24.09 24.45 -10.51
CA ILE A 77 23.84 23.02 -10.32
C ILE A 77 24.38 22.30 -11.55
N ASP A 78 25.38 21.43 -11.33
CA ASP A 78 25.80 20.49 -12.36
C ASP A 78 24.69 19.44 -12.57
N THR A 79 23.95 19.58 -13.66
CA THR A 79 22.83 18.68 -14.01
C THR A 79 23.27 17.24 -14.23
N GLU A 80 24.51 17.00 -14.64
CA GLU A 80 25.02 15.64 -14.82
C GLU A 80 25.28 14.96 -13.47
N SER A 81 25.62 15.74 -12.43
CA SER A 81 25.74 15.23 -11.06
C SER A 81 24.41 14.78 -10.43
N LEU A 82 23.27 15.17 -11.03
CA LEU A 82 21.94 14.76 -10.57
C LEU A 82 21.53 13.39 -11.10
N ARG A 83 22.13 12.92 -12.19
CA ARG A 83 21.76 11.65 -12.81
C ARG A 83 22.05 10.48 -11.88
N GLY A 84 21.04 9.64 -11.66
CA GLY A 84 21.14 8.46 -10.80
C GLY A 84 20.97 8.75 -9.32
N ASN A 85 20.78 10.01 -8.91
CA ASN A 85 20.48 10.32 -7.52
C ASN A 85 19.10 9.76 -7.15
N THR A 86 19.07 9.00 -6.06
CA THR A 86 17.84 8.43 -5.54
C THR A 86 17.36 9.23 -4.33
N LEU A 87 16.17 9.81 -4.42
CA LEU A 87 15.46 10.47 -3.34
C LEU A 87 14.48 9.48 -2.71
N LEU A 88 14.55 9.34 -1.40
CA LEU A 88 13.68 8.51 -0.60
C LEU A 88 12.63 9.39 0.06
N LEU A 89 11.36 9.10 -0.22
CA LEU A 89 10.21 9.80 0.33
C LEU A 89 9.44 8.87 1.26
N TRP A 90 9.37 9.23 2.53
CA TRP A 90 8.58 8.50 3.53
C TRP A 90 7.19 9.12 3.67
N HIS A 91 6.14 8.31 3.68
CA HIS A 91 4.76 8.77 3.87
C HIS A 91 3.92 7.72 4.60
N ALA A 92 2.80 8.14 5.21
CA ALA A 92 1.85 7.24 5.86
C ALA A 92 0.47 7.17 5.17
N GLN A 93 0.37 7.75 3.97
CA GLN A 93 -0.88 7.79 3.21
C GLN A 93 -1.33 6.38 2.80
N GLN A 94 -2.64 6.16 2.80
CA GLN A 94 -3.26 4.86 2.53
C GLN A 94 -4.25 4.93 1.37
N SER A 95 -4.62 3.75 0.85
CA SER A 95 -5.70 3.61 -0.13
C SER A 95 -5.45 4.48 -1.37
N VAL A 96 -6.50 5.14 -1.89
CA VAL A 96 -6.45 5.96 -3.11
C VAL A 96 -5.33 7.01 -3.12
N VAL A 97 -4.98 7.57 -1.96
CA VAL A 97 -3.90 8.56 -1.87
C VAL A 97 -2.52 7.91 -2.06
N ASN A 98 -2.34 6.68 -1.57
CA ASN A 98 -1.12 5.91 -1.83
C ASN A 98 -0.96 5.63 -3.34
N ASP A 99 -2.02 5.17 -3.98
CA ASP A 99 -2.00 4.83 -5.40
C ASP A 99 -1.71 6.07 -6.28
N LEU A 100 -2.27 7.22 -5.89
CA LEU A 100 -1.98 8.50 -6.55
C LEU A 100 -0.52 8.93 -6.36
N LEU A 101 0.04 8.75 -5.16
CA LEU A 101 1.46 9.05 -4.90
C LEU A 101 2.38 8.14 -5.71
N GLU A 102 2.07 6.83 -5.80
CA GLU A 102 2.83 5.88 -6.61
C GLU A 102 2.80 6.24 -8.10
N THR A 103 1.64 6.66 -8.59
CA THR A 103 1.48 7.16 -9.97
C THR A 103 2.35 8.40 -10.17
N LEU A 104 2.27 9.39 -9.27
CA LEU A 104 3.06 10.61 -9.38
C LEU A 104 4.57 10.36 -9.33
N ALA A 105 5.03 9.45 -8.46
CA ALA A 105 6.44 9.07 -8.39
C ALA A 105 6.89 8.35 -9.66
N THR A 106 6.02 7.51 -10.24
CA THR A 106 6.29 6.82 -11.50
C THR A 106 6.40 7.80 -12.66
N ASP A 107 5.44 8.71 -12.79
CA ASP A 107 5.43 9.73 -13.85
C ASP A 107 6.67 10.63 -13.73
N PHE A 108 7.00 11.08 -12.52
CA PHE A 108 8.22 11.85 -12.27
C PHE A 108 9.49 11.09 -12.69
N ASN A 109 9.60 9.81 -12.34
CA ASN A 109 10.76 8.99 -12.68
C ASN A 109 10.90 8.74 -14.19
N GLN A 110 9.80 8.76 -14.94
CA GLN A 110 9.81 8.56 -16.39
C GLN A 110 10.07 9.88 -17.15
N GLU A 111 9.49 10.98 -16.68
CA GLU A 111 9.49 12.25 -17.42
C GLU A 111 10.66 13.16 -17.05
N ASN A 112 11.30 12.98 -15.89
CA ASN A 112 12.36 13.90 -15.48
C ASN A 112 13.63 13.72 -16.32
N GLU A 113 14.07 14.83 -16.94
CA GLU A 113 15.26 14.85 -17.81
C GLU A 113 16.58 14.75 -17.03
N PHE A 114 16.54 15.02 -15.72
CA PHE A 114 17.71 15.04 -14.83
C PHE A 114 18.14 13.65 -14.36
N GLY A 115 17.35 12.61 -14.63
CA GLY A 115 17.65 11.23 -14.23
C GLY A 115 17.60 10.99 -12.72
N ILE A 116 16.85 11.81 -11.97
CA ILE A 116 16.57 11.63 -10.54
C ILE A 116 15.57 10.49 -10.38
N GLN A 117 15.78 9.63 -9.39
CA GLN A 117 14.83 8.58 -9.03
C GLN A 117 14.18 8.86 -7.68
N VAL A 118 12.86 8.92 -7.62
CA VAL A 118 12.09 8.98 -6.38
C VAL A 118 11.63 7.57 -6.01
N LYS A 119 11.94 7.16 -4.79
CA LYS A 119 11.48 5.91 -4.19
C LYS A 119 10.59 6.21 -2.99
N LEU A 120 9.38 5.68 -3.03
CA LEU A 120 8.41 5.80 -1.95
C LEU A 120 8.63 4.72 -0.90
N VAL A 121 8.48 5.07 0.36
CA VAL A 121 8.43 4.14 1.49
C VAL A 121 7.17 4.46 2.29
N GLN A 122 6.20 3.56 2.20
CA GLN A 122 4.94 3.66 2.90
C GLN A 122 5.07 3.10 4.33
N PHE A 123 4.56 3.86 5.29
CA PHE A 123 4.33 3.43 6.65
C PHE A 123 2.84 3.24 6.88
N GLY A 124 2.46 2.24 7.68
CA GLY A 124 1.05 1.95 7.94
C GLY A 124 0.33 3.04 8.76
N SER A 125 1.07 3.92 9.44
CA SER A 125 0.49 5.06 10.14
C SER A 125 1.52 6.16 10.37
N ASP A 126 0.97 7.36 10.55
CA ASP A 126 1.68 8.56 10.96
C ASP A 126 2.52 8.36 12.23
N ALA A 127 1.94 7.69 13.24
CA ALA A 127 2.64 7.38 14.49
C ALA A 127 3.84 6.44 14.28
N LEU A 128 3.71 5.44 13.41
CA LEU A 128 4.83 4.56 13.07
C LEU A 128 5.91 5.32 12.31
N LEU A 129 5.54 6.16 11.36
CA LEU A 129 6.49 6.99 10.63
C LEU A 129 7.24 7.93 11.59
N ALA A 130 6.54 8.66 12.46
CA ALA A 130 7.16 9.55 13.45
C ALA A 130 8.09 8.79 14.40
N HIS A 131 7.68 7.61 14.87
CA HIS A 131 8.53 6.76 15.70
C HIS A 131 9.82 6.36 14.97
N ASN A 132 9.76 5.99 13.68
CA ASN A 132 10.94 5.61 12.91
C ASN A 132 11.88 6.79 12.63
N LEU A 133 11.36 8.01 12.50
CA LEU A 133 12.18 9.23 12.39
C LEU A 133 12.96 9.48 13.68
N LEU A 134 12.31 9.32 14.84
CA LEU A 134 12.90 9.61 16.15
C LEU A 134 13.90 8.54 16.61
N VAL A 135 13.58 7.27 16.38
CA VAL A 135 14.39 6.14 16.87
C VAL A 135 15.59 5.86 15.96
N LYS A 136 15.71 6.55 14.82
CA LYS A 136 16.79 6.41 13.83
C LYS A 136 17.15 4.94 13.60
N LYS A 137 16.18 4.17 13.11
CA LYS A 137 16.33 2.73 12.88
C LYS A 137 17.41 2.49 11.81
N VAL A 138 18.43 1.71 12.15
CA VAL A 138 19.65 1.52 11.34
C VAL A 138 19.39 0.79 10.01
N ASP A 139 18.27 0.08 9.89
CA ASP A 139 18.00 -0.80 8.74
C ASP A 139 17.27 -0.13 7.56
N ILE A 140 16.76 1.09 7.73
CA ILE A 140 16.09 1.84 6.65
C ILE A 140 16.87 3.13 6.42
N PRO A 141 17.36 3.39 5.18
CA PRO A 141 18.07 4.62 4.87
C PRO A 141 17.21 5.84 5.21
N ALA A 142 17.85 6.87 5.75
CA ALA A 142 17.16 8.09 6.16
C ALA A 142 16.47 8.75 4.94
N PRO A 143 15.23 9.24 5.11
CA PRO A 143 14.53 9.92 4.03
C PRO A 143 15.13 11.30 3.74
N GLN A 144 15.09 11.71 2.48
CA GLN A 144 15.32 13.11 2.10
C GLN A 144 14.02 13.91 2.18
N ILE A 145 12.88 13.25 1.98
CA ILE A 145 11.55 13.87 2.00
C ILE A 145 10.66 13.07 2.93
N VAL A 146 9.89 13.77 3.76
CA VAL A 146 8.89 13.16 4.62
C VAL A 146 7.57 13.87 4.41
N LEU A 147 6.53 13.11 4.07
CA LEU A 147 5.16 13.59 4.02
C LEU A 147 4.53 13.40 5.40
N LEU A 148 4.25 14.51 6.07
CA LEU A 148 3.68 14.55 7.42
C LEU A 148 2.46 15.46 7.45
N GLU A 149 1.49 15.06 8.27
CA GLU A 149 0.44 15.97 8.71
C GLU A 149 1.00 17.11 9.56
N SER A 150 0.41 18.30 9.42
CA SER A 150 0.89 19.54 10.05
C SER A 150 1.04 19.44 11.57
N PHE A 151 0.18 18.67 12.25
CA PHE A 151 0.24 18.50 13.70
C PHE A 151 1.49 17.73 14.16
N GLN A 152 1.95 16.76 13.36
CA GLN A 152 3.12 15.94 13.69
C GLN A 152 4.42 16.69 13.45
N ASN A 153 4.47 17.53 12.42
CA ASN A 153 5.63 18.36 12.15
C ASN A 153 6.00 19.23 13.37
N ARG A 154 5.00 19.72 14.11
CA ARG A 154 5.23 20.47 15.36
C ARG A 154 5.84 19.64 16.49
N GLN A 155 5.59 18.33 16.53
CA GLN A 155 6.12 17.45 17.57
C GLN A 155 7.58 17.04 17.30
N LEU A 156 7.99 17.04 16.03
CA LEU A 156 9.37 16.72 15.64
C LEU A 156 10.32 17.92 15.73
N GLY A 157 9.78 19.15 15.71
CA GLY A 157 10.54 20.40 15.78
C GLY A 157 10.80 20.94 17.20
N GLN A 158 10.43 20.20 18.25
CA GLN A 158 10.76 20.49 19.65
C GLN A 158 11.80 19.50 20.16
#